data_AF-A0A847H7V7-F1
#
_entry.id   AF-A0A847H7V7-F1
#
_cell.length_a   1.000
_cell.length_b   1.000
_cell.length_c   1.000
_cell.angle_alpha   90.00
_cell.angle_beta   90.00
_cell.angle_gamma   90.00
#
_symmetry.space_group_name_H-M   'P 1'
#
loop_
_entity.id
_entity.type
_entity.pdbx_description
1 polymer ?
#
loop_
_entity_poly.entity_id
_entity_poly.type
_entity_poly.pdbx_seq_one_letter_code
_entity_poly.pdbx_strand_id
1 'polypeptide(L)'
;MQGGCIMFELAAGVHVFLRGRDALQFGLDATRAGIIETPHAPMLLATLLSARGPRERSELVDGLVAAGLGPAAAHSLIDDLVAYRILVPCEEREVILLGRGRLAQSITELLSLTGIRVRSPIRGESEFAYLAAARVDAPVVLVDRLAHSRATAPMLTRFARTWTSCAVVDHRGVIGPLRIDAEGPCPLCADLHRTDADGFWHRVVTQLPGGPARPDPAVLSATAAQASAVIAELAGCPPPPGYSPMGLQPGAVISVDPWSGLHREAMSVHPRCPVCFSFSGKPTEQPATARRNARP
;
A
#
# COMPACT_ATOMS: atom_id res chain seq x y z
N MET A 1 22.01 -23.93 2.10
CA MET A 1 21.22 -22.74 2.45
C MET A 1 21.68 -21.63 1.52
N GLN A 2 20.91 -21.36 0.46
CA GLN A 2 21.19 -20.22 -0.42
C GLN A 2 20.73 -18.97 0.31
N GLY A 3 21.65 -18.31 1.01
CA GLY A 3 21.40 -16.98 1.56
C GLY A 3 21.31 -16.01 0.38
N GLY A 4 20.09 -15.63 0.00
CA GLY A 4 19.90 -14.60 -1.02
C GLY A 4 20.57 -13.31 -0.57
N CYS A 5 21.30 -12.66 -1.46
CA CYS A 5 21.81 -11.31 -1.24
C CYS A 5 20.64 -10.37 -0.98
N ILE A 6 20.57 -9.84 0.25
CA ILE A 6 19.58 -8.81 0.58
C ILE A 6 20.09 -7.50 0.00
N MET A 7 19.31 -6.96 -0.94
CA MET A 7 19.58 -5.67 -1.56
C MET A 7 18.92 -4.57 -0.76
N PHE A 8 19.59 -3.43 -0.65
CA PHE A 8 19.14 -2.24 0.05
C PHE A 8 19.22 -1.02 -0.85
N GLU A 9 18.32 -0.08 -0.64
CA GLU A 9 18.34 1.24 -1.26
C GLU A 9 17.97 2.31 -0.23
N LEU A 10 18.30 3.57 -0.54
CA LEU A 10 17.85 4.72 0.23
C LEU A 10 16.33 4.83 0.13
N ALA A 11 15.65 5.00 1.27
CA ALA A 11 14.21 5.19 1.26
C ALA A 11 13.80 6.44 0.45
N ALA A 12 12.59 6.40 -0.11
CA ALA A 12 12.06 7.51 -0.88
C ALA A 12 12.07 8.82 -0.07
N GLY A 13 12.56 9.89 -0.69
CA GLY A 13 12.69 11.21 -0.06
C GLY A 13 13.91 11.39 0.86
N VAL A 14 14.70 10.33 1.09
CA VAL A 14 15.97 10.43 1.82
C VAL A 14 17.05 11.02 0.91
N HIS A 15 17.84 11.94 1.49
CA HIS A 15 19.05 12.45 0.88
C HIS A 15 20.17 12.50 1.91
N VAL A 16 21.40 12.26 1.48
CA VAL A 16 22.58 12.32 2.36
C VAL A 16 23.31 13.62 2.11
N PHE A 17 23.54 14.39 3.16
CA PHE A 17 24.24 15.67 3.13
C PHE A 17 25.50 15.62 3.99
N LEU A 18 26.54 16.34 3.57
CA LEU A 18 27.62 16.72 4.47
C LEU A 18 27.15 17.86 5.36
N ARG A 19 27.30 17.68 6.67
CA ARG A 19 27.00 18.69 7.68
C ARG A 19 28.30 19.18 8.29
N GLY A 20 28.97 20.09 7.60
CA GLY A 20 30.33 20.50 7.95
C GLY A 20 31.36 19.44 7.54
N ARG A 21 32.48 19.35 8.28
CA ARG A 21 33.58 18.43 7.96
C ARG A 21 33.41 17.04 8.54
N ASP A 22 32.79 16.94 9.71
CA ASP A 22 32.82 15.74 10.55
C ASP A 22 31.43 15.16 10.81
N ALA A 23 30.45 15.42 9.95
CA ALA A 23 29.12 14.83 10.10
C ALA A 23 28.39 14.61 8.77
N LEU A 24 27.57 13.57 8.75
CA LEU A 24 26.60 13.25 7.70
C LEU A 24 25.18 13.42 8.24
N GLN A 25 24.29 13.95 7.42
CA GLN A 25 22.88 14.13 7.75
C GLN A 25 22.01 13.41 6.72
N PHE A 26 21.00 12.68 7.19
CA PHE A 26 20.07 11.90 6.38
C PHE A 26 18.68 12.54 6.38
N GLY A 27 18.42 13.38 5.39
CA GLY A 27 17.22 14.23 5.28
C GLY A 27 17.55 15.71 5.43
N LEU A 28 16.66 16.58 4.96
CA LEU A 28 16.90 18.04 4.95
C LEU A 28 16.61 18.70 6.31
N ASP A 29 15.53 18.28 6.98
CA ASP A 29 15.11 18.83 8.27
C ASP A 29 15.93 18.21 9.42
N ALA A 30 16.89 18.97 9.94
CA ALA A 30 17.77 18.54 11.02
C ALA A 30 17.05 18.19 12.34
N THR A 31 15.80 18.62 12.53
CA THR A 31 15.03 18.26 13.74
C THR A 31 14.48 16.84 13.67
N ARG A 32 14.52 16.22 12.49
CA ARG A 32 13.96 14.88 12.20
C ARG A 32 14.96 13.95 11.50
N ALA A 33 16.03 14.51 10.94
CA ALA A 33 17.06 13.77 10.23
C ALA A 33 18.00 13.05 11.20
N GLY A 34 18.42 11.84 10.83
CA GLY A 34 19.54 11.18 11.48
C GLY A 34 20.84 11.96 11.20
N ILE A 35 21.66 12.17 12.22
CA ILE A 35 22.99 12.79 12.09
C ILE A 35 24.02 11.81 12.64
N ILE A 36 25.10 11.62 11.88
CA ILE A 36 26.20 10.74 12.25
C ILE A 36 27.47 11.57 12.24
N GLU A 37 28.08 11.70 13.41
CA GLU A 37 29.35 12.39 13.59
C GLU A 37 30.51 11.42 13.32
N THR A 38 31.36 11.78 12.38
CA THR A 38 32.54 11.01 12.01
C THR A 38 33.53 11.89 11.25
N PRO A 39 34.84 11.82 11.57
CA PRO A 39 35.87 12.53 10.80
C PRO A 39 35.99 12.02 9.36
N HIS A 40 35.39 10.86 9.05
CA HIS A 40 35.39 10.26 7.71
C HIS A 40 34.20 10.70 6.85
N ALA A 41 33.36 11.63 7.32
CA ALA A 41 32.10 12.00 6.66
C ALA A 41 32.22 12.25 5.13
N PRO A 42 33.21 13.02 4.63
CA PRO A 42 33.38 13.24 3.19
C PRO A 42 33.67 11.97 2.41
N MET A 43 34.38 11.01 3.02
CA MET A 43 34.80 9.77 2.37
C MET A 43 33.63 8.77 2.25
N LEU A 44 32.71 8.76 3.24
CA LEU A 44 31.57 7.83 3.23
C LEU A 44 30.44 8.25 2.30
N LEU A 45 30.36 9.56 1.99
CA LEU A 45 29.23 10.13 1.23
C LEU A 45 29.00 9.39 -0.09
N ALA A 46 30.07 9.10 -0.84
CA ALA A 46 29.96 8.44 -2.14
C ALA A 46 29.34 7.05 -2.02
N THR A 47 29.79 6.24 -1.05
CA THR A 47 29.26 4.90 -0.78
C THR A 47 27.78 4.96 -0.41
N LEU A 48 27.39 5.87 0.47
CA LEU A 48 25.99 6.02 0.91
C LEU A 48 25.07 6.53 -0.21
N LEU A 49 25.52 7.50 -1.01
CA LEU A 49 24.77 7.98 -2.17
C LEU A 49 24.66 6.92 -3.28
N SER A 50 25.56 5.94 -3.28
CA SER A 50 25.52 4.83 -4.23
C SER A 50 24.32 3.90 -4.01
N ALA A 51 23.72 3.92 -2.81
CA ALA A 51 22.46 3.25 -2.47
C ALA A 51 21.21 4.00 -2.98
N ARG A 52 21.35 5.03 -3.82
CA ARG A 52 20.19 5.58 -4.58
C ARG A 52 19.56 4.56 -5.55
N GLY A 53 20.30 3.49 -5.86
CA GLY A 53 19.73 2.27 -6.45
C GLY A 53 20.08 1.06 -5.58
N PRO A 54 19.52 -0.12 -5.91
CA PRO A 54 19.74 -1.34 -5.14
C PRO A 54 21.21 -1.70 -5.02
N ARG A 55 21.69 -1.94 -3.79
CA ARG A 55 23.06 -2.39 -3.47
C ARG A 55 23.04 -3.53 -2.49
N GLU A 56 23.99 -4.45 -2.65
CA GLU A 56 24.15 -5.52 -1.68
C GLU A 56 24.67 -4.95 -0.36
N ARG A 57 24.22 -5.52 0.76
CA ARG A 57 24.72 -5.15 2.08
C ARG A 57 26.25 -5.21 2.18
N SER A 58 26.86 -6.25 1.60
CA SER A 58 28.31 -6.45 1.60
C SER A 58 29.04 -5.33 0.85
N GLU A 59 28.57 -4.95 -0.34
CA GLU A 59 29.14 -3.83 -1.13
C GLU A 59 29.12 -2.51 -0.37
N LEU A 60 28.03 -2.23 0.37
CA LEU A 60 27.92 -1.02 1.18
C LEU A 60 28.93 -1.05 2.34
N VAL A 61 29.05 -2.19 3.03
CA VAL A 61 30.04 -2.37 4.10
C VAL A 61 31.47 -2.21 3.56
N ASP A 62 31.81 -2.88 2.47
CA ASP A 62 33.14 -2.83 1.86
C ASP A 62 33.49 -1.41 1.41
N GLY A 63 32.52 -0.69 0.82
CA GLY A 63 32.69 0.70 0.44
C GLY A 63 32.91 1.64 1.64
N LEU A 64 32.29 1.36 2.79
CA LEU A 64 32.51 2.12 4.02
C LEU A 64 33.89 1.81 4.64
N VAL A 65 34.32 0.54 4.60
CA VAL A 65 35.64 0.11 5.06
C VAL A 65 36.74 0.73 4.20
N ALA A 66 36.59 0.70 2.88
CA ALA A 66 37.52 1.34 1.95
C ALA A 66 37.59 2.87 2.15
N ALA A 67 36.51 3.48 2.64
CA ALA A 67 36.44 4.89 3.00
C ALA A 67 36.99 5.21 4.41
N GLY A 68 37.55 4.21 5.12
CA GLY A 68 38.30 4.41 6.36
C GLY A 68 37.60 3.97 7.65
N LEU A 69 36.39 3.40 7.58
CA LEU A 69 35.74 2.84 8.78
C LEU A 69 36.32 1.47 9.13
N GLY A 70 36.43 1.19 10.42
CA GLY A 70 36.68 -0.18 10.89
C GLY A 70 35.52 -1.11 10.50
N PRO A 71 35.76 -2.41 10.22
CA PRO A 71 34.71 -3.33 9.78
C PRO A 71 33.49 -3.38 10.71
N ALA A 72 33.69 -3.42 12.03
CA ALA A 72 32.60 -3.43 12.98
C ALA A 72 31.77 -2.12 12.95
N ALA A 73 32.43 -0.98 12.78
CA ALA A 73 31.75 0.32 12.67
C ALA A 73 30.96 0.44 11.37
N ALA A 74 31.48 -0.10 10.26
CA ALA A 74 30.76 -0.14 8.99
C ALA A 74 29.49 -1.00 9.09
N HIS A 75 29.56 -2.18 9.71
CA HIS A 75 28.38 -3.03 9.93
C HIS A 75 27.35 -2.34 10.84
N SER A 76 27.78 -1.78 11.97
CA SER A 76 26.91 -1.05 12.90
C SER A 76 26.22 0.13 12.22
N LEU A 77 26.96 0.88 11.40
CA LEU A 77 26.39 1.98 10.63
C LEU A 77 25.27 1.49 9.69
N ILE A 78 25.49 0.41 8.94
CA ILE A 78 24.45 -0.13 8.06
C ILE A 78 23.24 -0.63 8.86
N ASP A 79 23.46 -1.30 9.99
CA ASP A 79 22.36 -1.74 10.87
C ASP A 79 21.55 -0.56 11.39
N ASP A 80 22.20 0.52 11.82
CA ASP A 80 21.52 1.75 12.25
C ASP A 80 20.71 2.36 11.10
N LEU A 81 21.30 2.50 9.91
CA LEU A 81 20.59 3.05 8.75
C LEU A 81 19.36 2.22 8.37
N VAL A 82 19.42 0.89 8.52
CA VAL A 82 18.27 0.00 8.31
C VAL A 82 17.24 0.15 9.43
N ALA A 83 17.67 0.20 10.70
CA ALA A 83 16.79 0.37 11.85
C ALA A 83 16.01 1.69 11.79
N TYR A 84 16.63 2.77 11.33
CA TYR A 84 16.00 4.07 11.12
C TYR A 84 15.29 4.21 9.76
N ARG A 85 15.25 3.14 8.95
CA ARG A 85 14.66 3.09 7.59
C ARG A 85 15.26 4.06 6.59
N ILE A 86 16.46 4.58 6.86
CA ILE A 86 17.23 5.38 5.92
C ILE A 86 17.64 4.49 4.74
N LEU A 87 18.04 3.25 5.03
CA LEU A 87 18.13 2.15 4.07
C LEU A 87 16.94 1.21 4.26
N VAL A 88 16.33 0.80 3.16
CA VAL A 88 15.20 -0.14 3.13
C VAL A 88 15.52 -1.33 2.24
N PRO A 89 15.01 -2.53 2.56
CA PRO A 89 15.20 -3.69 1.71
C PRO A 89 14.42 -3.52 0.40
N CYS A 90 15.07 -3.86 -0.71
CA CYS A 90 14.45 -3.93 -2.02
C CYS A 90 13.58 -5.20 -2.08
N GLU A 91 12.29 -5.05 -1.85
CA GLU A 91 11.32 -6.15 -1.95
C GLU A 91 10.32 -5.85 -3.06
N GLU A 92 10.05 -6.85 -3.88
CA GLU A 92 8.96 -6.78 -4.85
C GLU A 92 7.63 -6.78 -4.12
N ARG A 93 6.88 -5.69 -4.27
CA ARG A 93 5.54 -5.54 -3.70
C ARG A 93 4.55 -5.38 -4.84
N GLU A 94 3.38 -5.95 -4.69
CA GLU A 94 2.34 -5.86 -5.70
C GLU A 94 0.96 -5.61 -5.10
N VAL A 95 0.09 -5.02 -5.91
CA VAL A 95 -1.32 -4.82 -5.60
C VAL A 95 -2.17 -5.13 -6.83
N ILE A 96 -3.42 -5.52 -6.62
CA ILE A 96 -4.39 -5.70 -7.70
C ILE A 96 -5.34 -4.52 -7.70
N LEU A 97 -5.39 -3.74 -8.78
CA LEU A 97 -6.26 -2.58 -8.91
C LEU A 97 -7.43 -2.88 -9.84
N LEU A 98 -8.65 -2.65 -9.35
CA LEU A 98 -9.92 -2.81 -10.06
C LEU A 98 -10.59 -1.46 -10.24
N GLY A 99 -10.39 -0.86 -11.40
CA GLY A 99 -10.86 0.49 -11.73
C GLY A 99 -10.13 1.00 -12.96
N ARG A 100 -10.71 1.98 -13.67
CA ARG A 100 -10.12 2.52 -14.92
C ARG A 100 -10.20 4.05 -15.02
N GLY A 101 -10.84 4.71 -14.06
CA GLY A 101 -11.02 6.16 -14.04
C GLY A 101 -9.73 6.93 -13.76
N ARG A 102 -9.84 8.27 -13.70
CA ARG A 102 -8.69 9.15 -13.45
C ARG A 102 -8.03 8.89 -12.10
N LEU A 103 -8.83 8.61 -11.06
CA LEU A 103 -8.28 8.27 -9.74
C LEU A 103 -7.45 6.97 -9.81
N ALA A 104 -7.92 5.96 -10.55
CA ALA A 104 -7.20 4.70 -10.73
C ALA A 104 -5.85 4.91 -11.42
N GLN A 105 -5.80 5.76 -12.45
CA GLN A 105 -4.57 6.12 -13.16
C GLN A 105 -3.57 6.84 -12.24
N SER A 106 -4.02 7.85 -11.49
CA SER A 106 -3.16 8.57 -10.55
C SER A 106 -2.63 7.68 -9.42
N ILE A 107 -3.46 6.79 -8.86
CA ILE A 107 -3.01 5.81 -7.86
C ILE A 107 -1.97 4.87 -8.49
N THR A 108 -2.21 4.39 -9.72
CA THR A 108 -1.30 3.48 -10.43
C THR A 108 0.07 4.11 -10.67
N GLU A 109 0.09 5.37 -11.11
CA GLU A 109 1.32 6.14 -11.33
C GLU A 109 2.11 6.31 -10.03
N LEU A 110 1.45 6.77 -8.96
CA LEU A 110 2.10 6.95 -7.66
C LEU A 110 2.66 5.64 -7.09
N LEU A 111 1.90 4.54 -7.17
CA LEU A 111 2.37 3.24 -6.69
C LEU A 111 3.56 2.73 -7.49
N SER A 112 3.54 2.90 -8.82
CA SER A 112 4.65 2.52 -9.70
C SER A 112 5.92 3.29 -9.38
N LEU A 113 5.81 4.59 -9.09
CA LEU A 113 6.94 5.43 -8.66
C LEU A 113 7.52 5.01 -7.30
N THR A 114 6.74 4.34 -6.46
CA THR A 114 7.19 3.75 -5.19
C THR A 114 7.70 2.31 -5.32
N GLY A 115 7.85 1.79 -6.54
CA GLY A 115 8.32 0.42 -6.78
C GLY A 115 7.28 -0.67 -6.54
N ILE A 116 6.00 -0.30 -6.36
CA ILE A 116 4.90 -1.27 -6.19
C ILE A 116 4.34 -1.62 -7.57
N ARG A 117 4.38 -2.91 -7.91
CA ARG A 117 3.82 -3.43 -9.16
C ARG A 117 2.30 -3.45 -9.09
N VAL A 118 1.65 -2.69 -9.98
CA VAL A 118 0.18 -2.68 -10.08
C VAL A 118 -0.28 -3.68 -11.14
N ARG A 119 -1.03 -4.68 -10.69
CA ARG A 119 -1.69 -5.66 -11.55
C ARG A 119 -3.14 -5.24 -11.78
N SER A 120 -3.65 -5.40 -12.99
CA SER A 120 -5.05 -5.09 -13.32
C SER A 120 -5.60 -6.04 -14.39
N PRO A 121 -6.90 -6.35 -14.39
CA PRO A 121 -7.52 -7.13 -15.46
C PRO A 121 -7.35 -6.45 -16.82
N ILE A 122 -7.10 -7.25 -17.86
CA ILE A 122 -6.99 -6.71 -19.22
C ILE A 122 -8.35 -6.21 -19.71
N ARG A 123 -8.35 -5.40 -20.78
CA ARG A 123 -9.59 -4.88 -21.36
C ARG A 123 -10.46 -6.03 -21.87
N GLY A 124 -11.72 -6.07 -21.44
CA GLY A 124 -12.69 -7.11 -21.81
C GLY A 124 -12.69 -8.35 -20.92
N GLU A 125 -11.68 -8.53 -20.07
CA GLU A 125 -11.68 -9.57 -19.06
C GLU A 125 -12.61 -9.22 -17.89
N SER A 126 -13.36 -10.20 -17.40
CA SER A 126 -14.19 -10.02 -16.22
C SER A 126 -13.34 -10.02 -14.94
N GLU A 127 -13.64 -9.11 -14.01
CA GLU A 127 -12.94 -9.03 -12.71
C GLU A 127 -13.05 -10.34 -11.91
N PHE A 128 -14.19 -11.04 -12.04
CA PHE A 128 -14.39 -12.35 -11.43
C PHE A 128 -13.45 -13.39 -12.02
N ALA A 129 -13.38 -13.52 -13.36
CA ALA A 129 -12.49 -14.49 -14.00
C ALA A 129 -11.02 -14.21 -13.67
N TYR A 130 -10.64 -12.92 -13.66
CA TYR A 130 -9.30 -12.49 -13.28
C TYR A 130 -8.93 -12.94 -11.86
N LEU A 131 -9.77 -12.62 -10.86
CA LEU A 131 -9.50 -13.00 -9.47
C LEU A 131 -9.64 -14.50 -9.22
N ALA A 132 -10.51 -15.20 -9.96
CA ALA A 132 -10.67 -16.65 -9.85
C ALA A 132 -9.47 -17.42 -10.41
N ALA A 133 -8.80 -16.88 -11.44
CA ALA A 133 -7.60 -17.47 -12.03
C ALA A 133 -6.32 -17.08 -11.28
N ALA A 134 -6.31 -15.93 -10.60
CA ALA A 134 -5.17 -15.43 -9.86
C ALA A 134 -5.07 -16.08 -8.46
N ARG A 135 -3.84 -16.39 -8.02
CA ARG A 135 -3.56 -16.45 -6.57
C ARG A 135 -3.49 -15.01 -6.07
N VAL A 136 -4.40 -14.64 -5.16
CA VAL A 136 -4.56 -13.27 -4.66
C VAL A 136 -3.92 -13.18 -3.28
N ASP A 137 -2.59 -13.09 -3.26
CA ASP A 137 -1.82 -12.82 -2.03
C ASP A 137 -1.61 -11.30 -1.81
N ALA A 138 -1.83 -10.51 -2.87
CA ALA A 138 -1.68 -9.07 -2.89
C ALA A 138 -2.97 -8.35 -2.43
N PRO A 139 -2.88 -7.16 -1.80
CA PRO A 139 -4.04 -6.34 -1.52
C PRO A 139 -4.82 -6.00 -2.80
N VAL A 140 -6.15 -6.07 -2.72
CA VAL A 140 -7.04 -5.65 -3.82
C VAL A 140 -7.58 -4.25 -3.58
N VAL A 141 -7.52 -3.38 -4.58
CA VAL A 141 -7.94 -1.98 -4.49
C VAL A 141 -9.08 -1.75 -5.49
N LEU A 142 -10.28 -1.52 -4.99
CA LEU A 142 -11.41 -1.06 -5.79
C LEU A 142 -11.30 0.46 -5.98
N VAL A 143 -11.32 0.97 -7.20
CA VAL A 143 -11.23 2.42 -7.45
C VAL A 143 -12.41 2.93 -8.26
N ASP A 144 -13.19 3.85 -7.67
CA ASP A 144 -14.41 4.43 -8.23
C ASP A 144 -15.45 3.35 -8.63
N ARG A 145 -15.59 2.32 -7.79
CA ARG A 145 -16.47 1.15 -8.02
C ARG A 145 -17.68 1.09 -7.09
N LEU A 146 -18.10 2.22 -6.51
CA LEU A 146 -19.18 2.23 -5.50
C LEU A 146 -20.47 1.57 -5.99
N ALA A 147 -20.88 1.83 -7.24
CA ALA A 147 -22.08 1.23 -7.84
C ALA A 147 -22.02 -0.30 -8.00
N HIS A 148 -20.83 -0.89 -7.92
CA HIS A 148 -20.59 -2.31 -8.16
C HIS A 148 -20.54 -3.14 -6.88
N SER A 149 -20.83 -2.54 -5.72
CA SER A 149 -20.75 -3.16 -4.37
C SER A 149 -21.39 -4.55 -4.29
N ARG A 150 -22.55 -4.75 -4.93
CA ARG A 150 -23.28 -6.03 -4.94
C ARG A 150 -22.52 -7.15 -5.65
N ALA A 151 -21.81 -6.83 -6.74
CA ALA A 151 -21.03 -7.80 -7.50
C ALA A 151 -19.64 -8.00 -6.88
N THR A 152 -19.01 -6.92 -6.40
CA THR A 152 -17.62 -6.95 -5.91
C THR A 152 -17.52 -7.54 -4.50
N ALA A 153 -18.48 -7.33 -3.61
CA ALA A 153 -18.43 -7.84 -2.24
C ALA A 153 -18.31 -9.38 -2.12
N PRO A 154 -19.17 -10.20 -2.76
CA PRO A 154 -19.03 -11.66 -2.69
C PRO A 154 -17.76 -12.16 -3.40
N MET A 155 -17.39 -11.52 -4.51
CA MET A 155 -16.16 -11.82 -5.25
C MET A 155 -14.91 -11.59 -4.39
N LEU A 156 -14.78 -10.42 -3.77
CA LEU A 156 -13.65 -10.09 -2.90
C LEU A 156 -13.58 -11.02 -1.69
N THR A 157 -14.73 -11.30 -1.04
CA THR A 157 -14.76 -12.19 0.12
C THR A 157 -14.38 -13.63 -0.21
N ARG A 158 -14.55 -14.04 -1.47
CA ARG A 158 -14.13 -15.37 -1.92
C ARG A 158 -12.64 -15.45 -2.25
N PHE A 159 -12.07 -14.43 -2.88
CA PHE A 159 -10.74 -14.53 -3.48
C PHE A 159 -9.65 -13.75 -2.76
N ALA A 160 -9.98 -12.63 -2.13
CA ALA A 160 -9.01 -11.77 -1.46
C ALA A 160 -9.12 -11.92 0.06
N ARG A 161 -8.05 -11.57 0.78
CA ARG A 161 -8.09 -11.42 2.25
C ARG A 161 -7.99 -9.96 2.68
N THR A 162 -7.21 -9.19 1.95
CA THR A 162 -6.98 -7.77 2.22
C THR A 162 -7.43 -6.93 1.03
N TRP A 163 -8.25 -5.91 1.29
CA TRP A 163 -8.68 -4.97 0.27
C TRP A 163 -9.11 -3.62 0.83
N THR A 164 -9.20 -2.64 -0.05
CA THR A 164 -9.79 -1.33 0.23
C THR A 164 -10.60 -0.84 -0.97
N SER A 165 -11.49 0.12 -0.73
CA SER A 165 -12.16 0.89 -1.77
C SER A 165 -11.69 2.32 -1.73
N CYS A 166 -11.35 2.91 -2.87
CA CYS A 166 -11.03 4.33 -3.01
C CYS A 166 -12.07 4.95 -3.96
N ALA A 167 -12.67 6.06 -3.60
CA ALA A 167 -13.61 6.75 -4.47
C ALA A 167 -13.60 8.26 -4.23
N VAL A 168 -13.85 9.03 -5.29
CA VAL A 168 -14.22 10.45 -5.15
C VAL A 168 -15.74 10.56 -5.00
N VAL A 169 -16.18 11.27 -3.97
CA VAL A 169 -17.58 11.59 -3.67
C VAL A 169 -17.70 13.09 -3.49
N ASP A 170 -18.25 13.75 -4.50
CA ASP A 170 -18.40 15.21 -4.55
C ASP A 170 -17.06 15.95 -4.28
N HIS A 171 -16.97 16.64 -3.14
CA HIS A 171 -15.83 17.45 -2.74
C HIS A 171 -14.78 16.68 -1.91
N ARG A 172 -14.94 15.36 -1.71
CA ARG A 172 -14.04 14.56 -0.87
C ARG A 172 -13.68 13.21 -1.48
N GLY A 173 -12.49 12.72 -1.13
CA GLY A 173 -12.10 11.33 -1.29
C GLY A 173 -12.55 10.48 -0.12
N VAL A 174 -12.84 9.21 -0.38
CA VAL A 174 -13.09 8.20 0.65
C VAL A 174 -12.23 6.99 0.35
N ILE A 175 -11.43 6.56 1.33
CA ILE A 175 -10.59 5.37 1.30
C ILE A 175 -11.07 4.44 2.40
N GLY A 176 -11.62 3.30 2.02
CA GLY A 176 -12.18 2.29 2.88
C GLY A 176 -13.62 1.91 2.50
N PRO A 177 -14.22 1.00 3.26
CA PRO A 177 -13.62 0.40 4.45
C PRO A 177 -12.43 -0.50 4.13
N LEU A 178 -11.44 -0.50 5.02
CA LEU A 178 -10.34 -1.45 4.97
C LEU A 178 -10.83 -2.81 5.43
N ARG A 179 -10.55 -3.84 4.64
CA ARG A 179 -10.55 -5.22 5.12
C ARG A 179 -9.12 -5.72 5.15
N ILE A 180 -8.70 -6.25 6.30
CA ILE A 180 -7.32 -6.68 6.54
C ILE A 180 -7.38 -8.11 7.06
N ASP A 181 -6.66 -9.02 6.43
CA ASP A 181 -6.57 -10.43 6.82
C ASP A 181 -7.91 -11.16 7.00
N ALA A 182 -8.88 -10.80 6.15
CA ALA A 182 -10.26 -11.26 6.13
C ALA A 182 -11.17 -10.67 7.24
N GLU A 183 -10.69 -9.69 8.00
CA GLU A 183 -11.47 -8.95 8.99
C GLU A 183 -11.88 -7.55 8.51
N GLY A 184 -13.12 -7.15 8.81
CA GLY A 184 -13.67 -5.85 8.43
C GLY A 184 -14.89 -5.95 7.48
N PRO A 185 -15.62 -4.84 7.31
CA PRO A 185 -16.81 -4.78 6.47
C PRO A 185 -16.47 -4.85 4.97
N CYS A 186 -17.37 -5.45 4.19
CA CYS A 186 -17.20 -5.51 2.73
C CYS A 186 -17.72 -4.23 2.04
N PRO A 187 -17.45 -4.02 0.74
CA PRO A 187 -17.96 -2.86 0.00
C PRO A 187 -19.49 -2.72 0.02
N LEU A 188 -20.23 -3.83 0.14
CA LEU A 188 -21.69 -3.79 0.27
C LEU A 188 -22.12 -3.25 1.63
N CYS A 189 -21.36 -3.44 2.71
CA CYS A 189 -21.65 -2.80 3.99
C CYS A 189 -21.59 -1.27 3.86
N ALA A 190 -20.60 -0.73 3.15
CA ALA A 190 -20.49 0.71 2.92
C ALA A 190 -21.69 1.25 2.14
N ASP A 191 -22.13 0.55 1.09
CA ASP A 191 -23.32 0.90 0.32
C ASP A 191 -24.61 0.85 1.17
N LEU A 192 -24.74 -0.16 2.05
CA LEU A 192 -25.87 -0.29 2.95
C LEU A 192 -25.91 0.81 4.01
N HIS A 193 -24.78 1.14 4.67
CA HIS A 193 -24.70 2.25 5.61
C HIS A 193 -25.06 3.59 4.96
N ARG A 194 -24.64 3.81 3.69
CA ARG A 194 -25.06 5.00 2.94
C ARG A 194 -26.54 4.98 2.59
N THR A 195 -27.10 3.80 2.31
CA THR A 195 -28.53 3.63 2.05
C THR A 195 -29.40 3.89 3.30
N ASP A 196 -28.88 3.58 4.49
CA ASP A 196 -29.55 3.92 5.76
C ASP A 196 -29.66 5.45 5.95
N ALA A 197 -28.65 6.20 5.52
CA ALA A 197 -28.66 7.66 5.55
C ALA A 197 -29.46 8.28 4.38
N ASP A 198 -29.43 7.68 3.20
CA ASP A 198 -30.14 8.11 2.00
C ASP A 198 -30.78 6.91 1.27
N GLY A 199 -32.10 6.79 1.38
CA GLY A 199 -32.85 5.70 0.74
C GLY A 199 -32.75 5.67 -0.80
N PHE A 200 -32.32 6.76 -1.44
CA PHE A 200 -32.08 6.81 -2.89
C PHE A 200 -30.63 6.61 -3.28
N TRP A 201 -29.71 6.43 -2.33
CA TRP A 201 -28.26 6.31 -2.54
C TRP A 201 -27.92 5.37 -3.70
N HIS A 202 -28.51 4.16 -3.70
CA HIS A 202 -28.24 3.18 -4.74
C HIS A 202 -28.63 3.67 -6.14
N ARG A 203 -29.75 4.39 -6.28
CA ARG A 203 -30.19 4.94 -7.58
C ARG A 203 -29.28 6.07 -8.07
N VAL A 204 -28.71 6.84 -7.14
CA VAL A 204 -27.80 7.94 -7.44
C VAL A 204 -26.45 7.38 -7.88
N VAL A 205 -25.85 6.49 -7.08
CA VAL A 205 -24.50 5.99 -7.34
C VAL A 205 -24.41 5.19 -8.65
N THR A 206 -25.47 4.50 -9.06
CA THR A 206 -25.50 3.75 -10.33
C THR A 206 -25.47 4.63 -11.58
N GLN A 207 -25.72 5.93 -11.44
CA GLN A 207 -25.56 6.89 -12.55
C GLN A 207 -24.08 7.19 -12.84
N LEU A 208 -23.19 6.89 -11.90
CA LEU A 208 -21.74 7.07 -12.00
C LEU A 208 -20.99 5.75 -11.72
N PRO A 209 -21.18 4.71 -12.56
CA PRO A 209 -20.64 3.37 -12.27
C PRO A 209 -19.11 3.33 -12.21
N GLY A 210 -18.42 4.24 -12.90
CA GLY A 210 -16.96 4.41 -12.86
C GLY A 210 -16.48 5.65 -12.11
N GLY A 211 -17.32 6.22 -11.23
CA GLY A 211 -17.05 7.47 -10.54
C GLY A 211 -17.37 8.74 -11.34
N PRO A 212 -17.06 9.92 -10.80
CA PRO A 212 -17.32 11.19 -11.46
C PRO A 212 -16.52 11.33 -12.77
N ALA A 213 -17.18 11.77 -13.85
CA ALA A 213 -16.52 11.98 -15.14
C ALA A 213 -15.50 13.13 -15.12
N ARG A 214 -15.74 14.14 -14.27
CA ARG A 214 -14.90 15.33 -14.08
C ARG A 214 -14.74 15.60 -12.58
N PRO A 215 -13.95 14.79 -11.86
CA PRO A 215 -13.67 15.05 -10.45
C PRO A 215 -12.92 16.37 -10.31
N ASP A 216 -13.12 17.05 -9.18
CA ASP A 216 -12.29 18.19 -8.82
C ASP A 216 -10.80 17.75 -8.76
N PRO A 217 -9.87 18.48 -9.41
CA PRO A 217 -8.47 18.07 -9.46
C PRO A 217 -7.80 18.04 -8.09
N ALA A 218 -8.12 18.96 -7.17
CA ALA A 218 -7.53 19.00 -5.85
C ALA A 218 -7.99 17.80 -5.02
N VAL A 219 -9.29 17.49 -5.08
CA VAL A 219 -9.86 16.30 -4.42
C VAL A 219 -9.23 15.03 -4.97
N LEU A 220 -9.14 14.90 -6.29
CA LEU A 220 -8.55 13.73 -6.93
C LEU A 220 -7.09 13.54 -6.53
N SER A 221 -6.27 14.59 -6.60
CA SER A 221 -4.85 14.53 -6.24
C SER A 221 -4.63 14.21 -4.77
N ALA A 222 -5.38 14.85 -3.87
CA ALA A 222 -5.30 14.58 -2.43
C ALA A 222 -5.73 13.13 -2.11
N THR A 223 -6.80 12.67 -2.75
CA THR A 223 -7.30 11.30 -2.60
C THR A 223 -6.29 10.28 -3.13
N ALA A 224 -5.70 10.52 -4.31
CA ALA A 224 -4.70 9.64 -4.89
C ALA A 224 -3.46 9.54 -4.00
N ALA A 225 -2.95 10.67 -3.50
CA ALA A 225 -1.80 10.69 -2.61
C ALA A 225 -2.05 9.91 -1.31
N GLN A 226 -3.17 10.17 -0.63
CA GLN A 226 -3.50 9.47 0.60
C GLN A 226 -3.82 7.99 0.36
N ALA A 227 -4.51 7.66 -0.75
CA ALA A 227 -4.82 6.28 -1.12
C ALA A 227 -3.54 5.50 -1.38
N SER A 228 -2.58 6.05 -2.13
CA SER A 228 -1.31 5.41 -2.39
C SER A 228 -0.50 5.14 -1.11
N ALA A 229 -0.51 6.06 -0.13
CA ALA A 229 0.11 5.81 1.17
C ALA A 229 -0.55 4.65 1.93
N VAL A 230 -1.89 4.60 1.95
CA VAL A 230 -2.66 3.51 2.60
C VAL A 230 -2.41 2.18 1.90
N ILE A 231 -2.44 2.17 0.57
CA ILE A 231 -2.22 0.98 -0.24
C ILE A 231 -0.78 0.47 -0.08
N ALA A 232 0.20 1.37 -0.02
CA ALA A 232 1.60 1.00 0.22
C ALA A 232 1.76 0.32 1.59
N GLU A 233 1.16 0.85 2.66
CA GLU A 233 1.19 0.21 3.98
C GLU A 233 0.50 -1.16 3.97
N LEU A 234 -0.64 -1.31 3.28
CA LEU A 234 -1.31 -2.61 3.09
C LEU A 234 -0.45 -3.59 2.29
N ALA A 235 0.38 -3.11 1.36
CA ALA A 235 1.34 -3.92 0.60
C ALA A 235 2.64 -4.20 1.37
N GLY A 236 2.76 -3.76 2.62
CA GLY A 236 3.93 -3.96 3.47
C GLY A 236 5.09 -3.02 3.18
N CYS A 237 4.85 -1.89 2.49
CA CYS A 237 5.87 -0.85 2.37
C CYS A 237 6.12 -0.20 3.73
N PRO A 238 7.38 -0.04 4.15
CA PRO A 238 7.68 0.72 5.36
C PRO A 238 7.28 2.19 5.15
N PRO A 239 6.88 2.90 6.22
CA PRO A 239 6.69 4.35 6.14
C PRO A 239 8.03 5.05 5.88
N PRO A 240 8.01 6.32 5.46
CA PRO A 240 9.24 7.11 5.36
C PRO A 240 9.94 7.23 6.73
N PRO A 241 11.27 7.48 6.74
CA PRO A 241 12.03 7.71 7.97
C PRO A 241 11.41 8.79 8.85
N GLY A 242 11.45 8.56 10.17
CA GLY A 242 10.88 9.48 11.16
C GLY A 242 9.35 9.40 11.32
N TYR A 243 8.64 8.59 10.54
CA TYR A 243 7.20 8.39 10.68
C TYR A 243 6.85 6.97 11.15
N SER A 244 5.96 6.84 12.11
CA SER A 244 5.38 5.55 12.49
C SER A 244 4.39 5.05 11.43
N PRO A 245 4.18 3.72 11.31
CA PRO A 245 3.06 3.18 10.53
C PRO A 245 1.73 3.81 10.91
N MET A 246 0.82 3.94 9.95
CA MET A 246 -0.50 4.53 10.19
C MET A 246 -1.36 3.71 11.13
N GLY A 247 -1.00 2.45 11.38
CA GLY A 247 -1.71 1.57 12.30
C GLY A 247 -3.09 1.22 11.77
N LEU A 248 -3.18 0.91 10.47
CA LEU A 248 -4.43 0.61 9.79
C LEU A 248 -5.20 -0.51 10.52
N GLN A 249 -6.49 -0.26 10.78
CA GLN A 249 -7.37 -1.21 11.47
C GLN A 249 -8.46 -1.74 10.52
N PRO A 250 -8.91 -2.99 10.69
CA PRO A 250 -10.13 -3.48 10.05
C PRO A 250 -11.30 -2.50 10.22
N GLY A 251 -11.99 -2.18 9.13
CA GLY A 251 -13.11 -1.25 9.12
C GLY A 251 -12.74 0.23 9.09
N ALA A 252 -11.45 0.59 9.12
CA ALA A 252 -11.07 2.00 8.98
C ALA A 252 -11.58 2.60 7.67
N VAL A 253 -12.10 3.82 7.75
CA VAL A 253 -12.49 4.66 6.63
C VAL A 253 -11.79 6.00 6.80
N ILE A 254 -11.15 6.45 5.75
CA ILE A 254 -10.36 7.67 5.71
C ILE A 254 -11.00 8.60 4.68
N SER A 255 -11.55 9.72 5.15
CA SER A 255 -12.06 10.78 4.29
C SER A 255 -10.98 11.83 4.08
N VAL A 256 -10.80 12.24 2.82
CA VAL A 256 -9.80 13.21 2.39
C VAL A 256 -10.50 14.40 1.76
N ASP A 257 -10.35 15.56 2.37
CA ASP A 257 -10.91 16.81 1.88
C ASP A 257 -9.76 17.84 1.77
N PRO A 258 -9.45 18.38 0.58
CA PRO A 258 -8.40 19.38 0.42
C PRO A 258 -8.59 20.64 1.28
N TRP A 259 -9.82 20.93 1.69
CA TRP A 259 -10.19 22.11 2.45
C TRP A 259 -10.35 21.83 3.96
N SER A 260 -10.85 20.66 4.35
CA SER A 260 -11.05 20.30 5.77
C SER A 260 -10.00 19.35 6.35
N GLY A 261 -9.15 18.77 5.50
CA GLY A 261 -8.09 17.85 5.89
C GLY A 261 -8.50 16.38 5.91
N LEU A 262 -7.82 15.61 6.76
CA LEU A 262 -8.00 14.15 6.87
C LEU A 262 -8.89 13.79 8.05
N HIS A 263 -9.93 12.99 7.81
CA HIS A 263 -10.78 12.45 8.87
C HIS A 263 -10.73 10.92 8.85
N ARG A 264 -10.61 10.31 10.03
CA ARG A 264 -10.59 8.85 10.19
C ARG A 264 -11.76 8.42 11.04
N GLU A 265 -12.47 7.40 10.57
CA GLU A 265 -13.58 6.78 11.28
C GLU A 265 -13.50 5.26 11.15
N ALA A 266 -14.28 4.54 11.95
CA ALA A 266 -14.39 3.09 11.87
C ALA A 266 -15.80 2.70 11.46
N MET A 267 -15.90 1.85 10.44
CA MET A 267 -17.14 1.29 9.95
C MET A 267 -17.30 -0.14 10.47
N SER A 268 -18.44 -0.42 11.09
CA SER A 268 -18.82 -1.77 11.49
C SER A 268 -19.45 -2.54 10.33
N VAL A 269 -19.47 -3.87 10.44
CA VAL A 269 -20.26 -4.72 9.54
C VAL A 269 -21.73 -4.30 9.64
N HIS A 270 -22.33 -3.98 8.49
CA HIS A 270 -23.73 -3.59 8.46
C HIS A 270 -24.62 -4.78 8.86
N PRO A 271 -25.59 -4.62 9.78
CA PRO A 271 -26.36 -5.73 10.36
C PRO A 271 -27.21 -6.48 9.34
N ARG A 272 -27.59 -5.83 8.23
CA ARG A 272 -28.37 -6.43 7.13
C ARG A 272 -27.52 -6.89 5.95
N CYS A 273 -26.19 -6.98 6.09
CA CYS A 273 -25.32 -7.37 4.97
C CYS A 273 -25.38 -8.89 4.73
N PRO A 274 -25.92 -9.36 3.58
CA PRO A 274 -26.00 -10.79 3.31
C PRO A 274 -24.64 -11.44 3.04
N VAL A 275 -23.68 -10.67 2.51
CA VAL A 275 -22.32 -11.16 2.23
C VAL A 275 -21.59 -11.42 3.54
N CYS A 276 -21.43 -10.42 4.40
CA CYS A 276 -20.71 -10.61 5.67
C CYS A 276 -21.42 -11.66 6.55
N PHE A 277 -22.75 -11.68 6.58
CA PHE A 277 -23.49 -12.72 7.32
C PHE A 277 -23.16 -14.14 6.82
N SER A 278 -23.12 -14.35 5.50
CA SER A 278 -22.85 -15.67 4.90
C SER A 278 -21.42 -16.15 5.10
N PHE A 279 -20.44 -15.23 5.15
CA PHE A 279 -19.02 -15.55 5.25
C PHE A 279 -18.47 -15.49 6.70
N SER A 280 -19.21 -14.93 7.65
CA SER A 280 -18.91 -15.07 9.09
C SER A 280 -19.20 -16.48 9.62
N GLY A 281 -19.87 -17.34 8.84
CA GLY A 281 -20.18 -18.73 9.18
C GLY A 281 -19.14 -19.74 8.67
N LYS A 282 -18.11 -20.01 9.47
CA LYS A 282 -17.09 -21.10 9.36
C LYS A 282 -16.18 -21.10 8.11
N PRO A 283 -14.90 -21.51 8.26
CA PRO A 283 -14.02 -21.75 7.10
C PRO A 283 -14.56 -22.91 6.29
N THR A 284 -14.82 -22.69 5.00
CA THR A 284 -15.08 -23.77 4.06
C THR A 284 -13.77 -24.53 3.83
N GLU A 285 -13.65 -25.73 4.38
CA GLU A 285 -12.63 -26.68 3.93
C GLU A 285 -12.75 -26.85 2.41
N GLN A 286 -11.67 -26.57 1.69
CA GLN A 286 -11.59 -26.86 0.26
C GLN A 286 -11.79 -28.37 0.08
N PRO A 287 -12.69 -28.83 -0.80
CA PRO A 287 -12.84 -30.25 -1.06
C PRO A 287 -11.53 -30.78 -1.64
N ALA A 288 -10.91 -31.71 -0.91
CA ALA A 288 -9.74 -32.44 -1.37
C ALA A 288 -10.03 -33.05 -2.74
N THR A 289 -9.21 -32.68 -3.73
CA THR A 289 -9.22 -33.28 -5.05
C THR A 289 -9.03 -34.79 -4.91
N ALA A 290 -10.10 -35.55 -5.12
CA ALA A 290 -10.06 -37.00 -5.16
C ALA A 290 -9.13 -37.44 -6.31
N ARG A 291 -7.95 -37.95 -5.95
CA ARG A 291 -7.09 -38.69 -6.87
C ARG A 291 -7.86 -39.92 -7.32
N ARG A 292 -8.34 -39.91 -8.58
CA ARG A 292 -8.81 -41.13 -9.24
C ARG A 292 -7.60 -42.03 -9.44
N ASN A 293 -7.53 -43.09 -8.64
CA ASN A 293 -6.64 -44.21 -8.86
C ASN A 293 -7.10 -44.93 -10.14
N ALA A 294 -6.28 -44.89 -11.18
CA ALA A 294 -6.33 -45.85 -12.27
C ALA A 294 -5.25 -46.90 -12.01
N ARG A 295 -5.69 -48.15 -11.81
CA ARG A 295 -4.93 -49.39 -11.98
C ARG A 295 -5.94 -50.52 -12.24
N PRO A 296 -5.51 -51.66 -12.81
CA PRO A 296 -4.18 -52.00 -13.31
C PRO A 296 -4.02 -51.78 -14.82
#